data_AF-A0A1X9LLV3-F1
#
_entry.id   AF-A0A1X9LLV3-F1
#
_cell.length_a   1.000
_cell.length_b   1.000
_cell.length_c   1.000
_cell.angle_alpha   90.00
_cell.angle_beta   90.00
_cell.angle_gamma   90.00
#
_symmetry.space_group_name_H-M   'P 1'
#
loop_
_entity.id
_entity.type
_entity.pdbx_description
1 polymer ?
#
loop_
_entity_poly.entity_id
_entity_poly.type
_entity_poly.pdbx_seq_one_letter_code
_entity_poly.pdbx_strand_id
1 'polypeptide(L)' 'MSFAARLTLSIVIIVISLAMSAVVIISVLDDGPDWLHFLTYIAGGLLAFGIGSLASTLRSRHATADEA' A
#
# COMPACT_ATOMS: atom_id res chain seq x y z
N MET A 1 4.72 10.37 16.55
CA MET A 1 5.28 9.70 15.36
C MET A 1 5.58 10.76 14.31
N SER A 2 6.83 10.85 13.85
CA SER A 2 7.26 11.91 12.92
C SER A 2 6.66 11.75 11.52
N PHE A 3 6.61 12.84 10.74
CA PHE A 3 6.17 12.83 9.34
C PHE A 3 6.92 11.78 8.52
N ALA A 4 8.26 11.75 8.65
CA ALA A 4 9.11 10.78 7.98
C ALA A 4 8.71 9.35 8.31
N ALA A 5 8.43 9.03 9.58
CA ALA A 5 8.00 7.70 9.99
C ALA A 5 6.64 7.30 9.38
N ARG A 6 5.67 8.22 9.28
CA ARG A 6 4.36 7.96 8.64
C ARG A 6 4.48 7.77 7.14
N LEU A 7 5.32 8.58 6.49
CA LEU A 7 5.62 8.48 5.07
C LEU A 7 6.29 7.14 4.75
N THR A 8 7.35 6.80 5.47
CA THR A 8 8.07 5.53 5.30
C THR A 8 7.14 4.34 5.52
N LEU A 9 6.34 4.34 6.57
CA LEU A 9 5.38 3.25 6.82
C LEU A 9 4.38 3.10 5.66
N SER A 10 3.83 4.20 5.16
CA SER A 10 2.88 4.17 4.04
C SER A 10 3.51 3.61 2.76
N ILE A 11 4.75 4.01 2.46
CA ILE A 11 5.52 3.47 1.32
C ILE A 11 5.79 1.98 1.50
N VAL A 12 6.22 1.55 2.68
CA VAL A 12 6.49 0.13 2.97
C VAL A 12 5.24 -0.71 2.76
N ILE A 13 4.08 -0.24 3.25
CA ILE A 13 2.79 -0.92 3.07
C ILE A 13 2.44 -1.06 1.58
N ILE A 14 2.63 0.00 0.79
CA ILE A 14 2.40 -0.03 -0.67
C ILE A 14 3.32 -1.05 -1.34
N VAL A 15 4.61 -1.05 -1.02
CA VAL A 15 5.61 -1.96 -1.61
C VAL A 15 5.29 -3.41 -1.29
N ILE A 16 4.96 -3.72 -0.03
CA ILE A 16 4.57 -5.08 0.38
C ILE A 16 3.31 -5.52 -0.36
N SER A 17 2.33 -4.63 -0.51
CA SER A 17 1.08 -4.93 -1.22
C SER A 17 1.31 -5.24 -2.71
N LEU A 18 2.20 -4.48 -3.35
CA LEU A 18 2.60 -4.72 -4.73
C LEU A 18 3.34 -6.05 -4.88
N ALA A 19 4.28 -6.36 -3.98
CA ALA A 19 5.00 -7.63 -3.98
C ALA A 19 4.05 -8.83 -3.82
N MET A 20 3.09 -8.75 -2.89
CA MET A 20 2.08 -9.79 -2.69
C MET A 20 1.18 -9.96 -3.92
N SER A 21 0.77 -8.85 -4.54
CA SER A 21 0.00 -8.90 -5.79
C SER A 21 0.77 -9.58 -6.92
N ALA A 22 2.07 -9.28 -7.05
CA ALA A 22 2.93 -9.91 -8.05
C ALA A 22 3.08 -11.43 -7.82
N VAL A 23 3.28 -11.86 -6.57
CA VAL A 23 3.33 -13.29 -6.22
C VAL A 23 2.04 -13.99 -6.61
N VAL A 24 0.88 -13.40 -6.29
CA VAL A 24 -0.40 -14.00 -6.66
C VAL A 24 -0.59 -14.08 -8.16
N ILE A 25 -0.27 -13.02 -8.91
CA ILE A 25 -0.38 -13.02 -10.38
C ILE A 25 0.47 -14.14 -10.98
N ILE A 26 1.73 -14.28 -10.53
CA ILE A 26 2.61 -15.36 -11.00
C ILE A 26 2.02 -16.73 -10.66
N SER A 27 1.55 -16.92 -9.42
CA SER A 27 0.98 -18.18 -9.01
C SER A 27 -0.31 -18.53 -9.77
N VAL A 28 -1.17 -17.56 -10.09
CA VAL A 28 -2.40 -17.80 -10.90
C VAL A 28 -2.05 -18.20 -12.33
N LEU A 29 -0.97 -17.66 -12.91
CA LEU A 29 -0.50 -18.05 -14.24
C LEU A 29 0.02 -19.49 -14.28
N ASP A 30 0.48 -20.03 -13.14
CA ASP A 30 0.99 -21.39 -12.97
C ASP A 30 -0.09 -22.39 -12.50
N ASP A 31 -1.38 -22.13 -12.78
CA ASP A 31 -2.53 -22.92 -12.26
C ASP A 31 -2.55 -23.02 -10.72
N GLY A 32 -2.18 -21.93 -10.06
CA GLY A 32 -2.11 -21.83 -8.62
C GLY A 32 -3.48 -22.01 -7.94
N PRO A 33 -3.49 -22.46 -6.69
CA PRO A 33 -4.72 -22.78 -5.96
C PRO A 33 -5.62 -21.56 -5.68
N ASP A 34 -6.94 -21.78 -5.70
CA ASP A 34 -7.97 -20.73 -5.59
C ASP A 34 -7.83 -19.80 -4.36
N TRP A 35 -7.24 -20.28 -3.27
CA TRP A 35 -7.04 -19.46 -2.06
C TRP A 35 -6.12 -18.25 -2.29
N LEU A 36 -5.33 -18.24 -3.37
CA LEU A 36 -4.52 -17.09 -3.77
C LEU A 36 -5.37 -15.84 -4.08
N HIS A 37 -6.60 -16.01 -4.57
CA HIS A 37 -7.52 -14.89 -4.81
C HIS A 37 -7.83 -14.12 -3.52
N PHE A 38 -7.95 -14.83 -2.38
CA PHE A 38 -8.14 -14.18 -1.08
C PHE A 38 -6.95 -13.29 -0.72
N LEU A 39 -5.74 -13.73 -1.07
CA LEU A 39 -4.52 -12.98 -0.87
C LEU A 39 -4.47 -11.73 -1.78
N THR A 40 -5.00 -11.81 -3.01
CA THR A 40 -5.17 -10.64 -3.88
C THR A 40 -6.10 -9.60 -3.28
N TYR A 41 -7.24 -10.02 -2.71
CA TYR A 41 -8.18 -9.10 -2.07
C TYR A 41 -7.54 -8.38 -0.87
N ILE A 42 -6.80 -9.12 -0.04
CA ILE A 42 -6.05 -8.52 1.08
C ILE A 42 -4.99 -7.55 0.57
N ALA A 43 -4.22 -7.95 -0.44
CA ALA A 43 -3.18 -7.09 -1.03
C ALA A 43 -3.79 -5.82 -1.64
N GLY A 44 -4.93 -5.91 -2.32
CA GLY A 44 -5.66 -4.77 -2.86
C GLY A 44 -6.16 -3.81 -1.76
N GLY A 45 -6.73 -4.35 -0.68
CA GLY A 45 -7.15 -3.54 0.48
C GLY A 45 -5.97 -2.84 1.17
N LEU A 46 -4.87 -3.57 1.35
CA LEU A 46 -3.64 -3.04 1.95
C LEU A 46 -3.00 -1.95 1.08
N LEU A 47 -3.04 -2.11 -0.25
CA LEU A 47 -2.59 -1.10 -1.20
C LEU A 47 -3.44 0.17 -1.12
N ALA A 48 -4.77 0.04 -1.11
CA ALA A 48 -5.69 1.16 -0.98
C ALA A 48 -5.48 1.92 0.34
N PHE A 49 -5.27 1.19 1.43
CA PHE A 49 -4.93 1.78 2.74
C PHE A 49 -3.59 2.52 2.70
N GLY A 50 -2.55 1.91 2.12
CA GLY A 50 -1.23 2.52 1.98
C GLY A 50 -1.27 3.83 1.18
N ILE A 51 -2.00 3.85 0.05
CA ILE A 51 -2.19 5.04 -0.78
C ILE A 51 -2.98 6.13 -0.03
N GLY A 52 -4.07 5.77 0.66
CA GLY A 52 -4.85 6.72 1.46
C GLY A 52 -4.03 7.35 2.60
N SER A 53 -3.24 6.53 3.30
CA SER A 53 -2.31 6.98 4.34
C SER A 53 -1.24 7.91 3.78
N LEU A 54 -0.67 7.58 2.62
CA LEU A 54 0.28 8.44 1.92
C LEU A 54 -0.34 9.78 1.52
N ALA A 55 -1.52 9.77 0.91
CA ALA A 55 -2.21 10.97 0.46
C ALA A 55 -2.58 11.91 1.63
N SER A 56 -3.08 11.36 2.74
CA SER A 56 -3.39 12.14 3.95
C SER A 56 -2.13 12.75 4.57
N THR A 57 -1.03 12.00 4.60
CA THR A 57 0.28 12.44 5.09
C THR A 57 0.83 13.59 4.24
N LEU A 58 0.74 13.49 2.91
CA LEU A 58 1.18 14.57 2.01
C LEU A 58 0.30 15.82 2.11
N ARG A 59 -1.02 15.65 2.19
CA ARG A 59 -1.97 16.78 2.35
C ARG A 59 -1.71 17.57 3.62
N SER A 60 -1.43 16.89 4.72
CA SER A 60 -1.13 17.55 6.00
C SER A 60 0.19 18.33 5.97
N ARG A 61 1.18 17.88 5.19
CA ARG A 61 2.40 18.67 4.93
C ARG A 61 2.16 19.90 4.07
N HIS A 62 1.32 19.79 3.05
CA HIS A 62 1.00 20.92 2.17
C HIS A 62 0.23 22.01 2.93
N ALA A 63 -0.76 21.63 3.74
CA ALA A 63 -1.52 22.58 4.57
C ALA A 63 -0.60 23.39 5.51
N THR A 64 0.40 22.75 6.13
CA THR A 64 1.36 23.47 6.98
C THR A 64 2.34 24.36 6.21
N ALA A 65 2.47 24.19 4.89
CA ALA A 65 3.35 25.01 4.06
C ALA A 65 2.64 26.25 3.50
N ASP A 66 1.31 26.22 3.34
CA ASP A 66 0.52 27.39 2.93
C ASP A 66 0.30 28.40 4.08
N GLU A 67 0.45 27.97 5.34
CA GLU A 67 0.28 28.82 6.53
C GLU A 67 1.58 29.52 7.00
N ALA A 68 2.72 29.27 6.36
CA ALA A 68 4.06 29.75 6.75
C ALA A 68 4.63 30.77 5.76
#